data_AF-A0A1L9UK73-F1
#
_entry.id   AF-A0A1L9UK73-F1
#
_cell.length_a   1.000
_cell.length_b   1.000
_cell.length_c   1.000
_cell.angle_alpha   90.00
_cell.angle_beta   90.00
_cell.angle_gamma   90.00
#
_symmetry.space_group_name_H-M   'P 1'
#
loop_
_entity.id
_entity.type
_entity.pdbx_description
1 polymer ?
#
loop_
_entity_poly.entity_id
_entity_poly.type
_entity_poly.pdbx_seq_one_letter_code
_entity_poly.pdbx_strand_id
1 'polypeptide(L)'
;EELPAMPEGNTIATVTVLLETSMILMTEPVIKIVLDPSAGLVPVTANCQSGKCKAVVFDNVPSFVFTLRSTSLDWRPSRKILYGGMIYGIVDATALLGSFCSSR
;
A
#
# COMPACT_ATOMS: atom_id res chain seq x y z
N GLU A 1 -17.00 -1.15 10.34
CA GLU A 1 -16.13 -0.51 9.34
C GLU A 1 -14.72 -0.97 9.62
N GLU A 2 -14.04 -1.56 8.65
CA GLU A 2 -12.68 -2.07 8.84
C GLU A 2 -11.71 -0.92 8.51
N LEU A 3 -11.00 -0.41 9.52
CA LEU A 3 -10.01 0.64 9.33
C LEU A 3 -8.65 -0.02 9.10
N PRO A 4 -8.10 0.03 7.87
CA PRO A 4 -6.77 -0.51 7.64
C PRO A 4 -5.72 0.32 8.39
N ALA A 5 -4.72 -0.34 8.95
CA ALA A 5 -3.66 0.34 9.70
C ALA A 5 -2.84 1.29 8.81
N MET A 6 -2.63 0.92 7.54
CA MET A 6 -2.10 1.74 6.45
C MET A 6 -2.89 1.55 5.15
N PRO A 7 -3.56 2.58 4.62
CA PRO A 7 -4.12 2.54 3.28
C PRO A 7 -3.15 3.15 2.25
N GLU A 8 -2.21 2.36 1.73
CA GLU A 8 -1.15 2.80 0.79
C GLU A 8 -1.69 3.63 -0.41
N GLY A 9 -2.76 3.15 -1.07
CA GLY A 9 -3.37 3.87 -2.19
C GLY A 9 -4.02 5.20 -1.79
N ASN A 10 -4.56 5.28 -0.57
CA ASN A 10 -5.16 6.51 -0.07
C ASN A 10 -4.08 7.53 0.30
N THR A 11 -2.90 7.10 0.76
CA THR A 11 -1.78 8.00 1.07
C THR A 11 -1.42 8.90 -0.11
N ILE A 12 -1.31 8.34 -1.32
CA ILE A 12 -1.01 9.11 -2.54
C ILE A 12 -2.12 10.12 -2.85
N ALA A 13 -3.38 9.67 -2.77
CA ALA A 13 -4.54 10.52 -3.04
C ALA A 13 -4.64 11.66 -2.02
N THR A 14 -4.48 11.35 -0.73
CA THR A 14 -4.50 12.32 0.36
C THR A 14 -3.44 13.40 0.18
N VAL A 15 -2.19 13.02 -0.12
CA VAL A 15 -1.09 13.98 -0.35
C VAL A 15 -1.41 14.89 -1.56
N THR A 16 -1.90 14.29 -2.64
CA THR A 16 -2.28 15.04 -3.85
C THR A 16 -3.37 16.06 -3.54
N VAL A 17 -4.43 15.66 -2.84
CA VAL A 17 -5.52 16.56 -2.45
C VAL A 17 -5.03 17.66 -1.52
N LEU A 18 -4.24 17.34 -0.48
CA LEU A 18 -3.71 18.32 0.46
C LEU A 18 -2.91 19.43 -0.23
N LEU A 19 -2.12 19.06 -1.24
CA LEU A 19 -1.30 19.99 -2.00
C LEU A 19 -2.11 20.79 -3.04
N GLU A 20 -2.95 20.12 -3.84
CA GLU A 20 -3.69 20.79 -4.92
C GLU A 20 -4.84 21.66 -4.43
N THR A 21 -5.38 21.37 -3.25
CA THR A 21 -6.39 22.22 -2.59
C THR A 21 -5.76 23.33 -1.74
N SER A 22 -4.43 23.43 -1.71
CA SER A 22 -3.69 24.40 -0.89
C SER A 22 -3.97 24.31 0.61
N MET A 23 -4.42 23.15 1.12
CA MET A 23 -4.49 22.89 2.57
C MET A 23 -3.08 22.82 3.19
N ILE A 24 -2.10 22.39 2.39
CA ILE A 24 -0.67 22.51 2.66
C ILE A 24 -0.05 23.34 1.54
N LEU A 25 0.85 24.27 1.89
CA LEU A 25 1.54 25.10 0.92
C LEU A 25 2.43 24.24 0.01
N MET A 26 2.12 24.18 -1.28
CA MET A 26 2.92 23.46 -2.27
C MET A 26 4.27 24.19 -2.49
N THR A 27 5.37 23.44 -2.33
CA THR A 27 6.73 23.92 -2.62
C THR A 27 7.27 23.17 -3.82
N GLU A 28 7.64 23.91 -4.88
CA GLU A 28 8.22 23.34 -6.11
C GLU A 28 9.77 23.38 -6.06
N PRO A 29 10.47 22.41 -6.68
CA PRO A 29 9.95 21.26 -7.43
C PRO A 29 9.61 20.05 -6.55
N VAL A 30 9.97 20.09 -5.27
CA VAL A 30 9.84 18.98 -4.32
C VAL A 30 9.39 19.50 -2.97
N ILE A 31 8.43 18.82 -2.37
CA ILE A 31 8.02 19.02 -0.98
C ILE A 31 8.12 17.71 -0.19
N LYS A 32 8.51 17.82 1.08
CA LYS A 32 8.55 16.72 2.03
C LYS A 32 7.47 16.93 3.10
N ILE A 33 6.67 15.89 3.33
CA ILE A 33 5.55 15.89 4.28
C ILE A 33 5.67 14.60 5.10
N VAL A 34 5.20 14.62 6.34
CA VAL A 34 5.08 13.41 7.14
C VAL A 34 3.61 13.20 7.45
N LEU A 35 3.10 12.01 7.16
CA LEU A 35 1.75 11.59 7.54
C LEU A 35 1.81 10.74 8.80
N ASP A 36 0.75 10.80 9.61
CA ASP A 36 0.61 10.02 10.86
C ASP A 36 -0.60 9.07 10.81
N PRO A 37 -0.55 8.01 10.00
CA PRO A 37 -1.52 6.93 10.00
C PRO A 37 -1.32 5.99 11.21
N SER A 38 -2.33 5.15 11.50
CA SER A 38 -2.33 4.31 12.70
C SER A 38 -1.20 3.28 12.81
N ALA A 39 -0.55 2.91 11.70
CA ALA A 39 0.61 2.02 11.74
C ALA A 39 1.94 2.73 12.03
N GLY A 40 1.95 4.07 12.11
CA GLY A 40 3.13 4.88 12.40
C GLY A 40 3.44 5.93 11.32
N LEU A 41 4.47 6.73 11.59
CA LEU A 41 4.83 7.87 10.74
C LEU A 41 5.30 7.43 9.35
N VAL A 42 4.81 8.11 8.32
CA VAL A 42 5.15 7.87 6.92
C VAL A 42 5.71 9.13 6.29
N PRO A 43 7.04 9.19 6.05
CA PRO A 43 7.66 10.24 5.26
C PRO A 43 7.21 10.16 3.80
N VAL A 44 6.87 11.31 3.23
CA VAL A 44 6.42 11.45 1.85
C VAL A 44 7.23 12.54 1.16
N THR A 45 7.66 12.25 -0.06
CA THR A 45 8.26 13.21 -1.00
C THR A 45 7.34 13.35 -2.20
N ALA A 46 6.86 14.56 -2.47
CA ALA A 46 6.01 14.85 -3.61
C ALA A 46 6.72 15.77 -4.61
N ASN A 47 6.77 15.35 -5.88
CA ASN A 47 7.26 16.17 -6.98
C ASN A 47 6.12 17.04 -7.50
N CYS A 48 6.33 18.35 -7.50
CA CYS A 48 5.32 19.34 -7.85
C CYS A 48 5.82 20.21 -9.00
N GLN A 49 4.92 20.51 -9.94
CA GLN A 49 5.22 21.37 -11.08
C GLN A 49 3.95 22.06 -11.56
N SER A 50 4.00 23.37 -11.74
CA SER A 50 2.90 24.20 -12.24
C SER A 50 1.63 24.06 -11.39
N GLY A 51 1.78 24.07 -10.07
CA GLY A 51 0.67 23.96 -9.13
C GLY A 51 0.02 22.57 -9.08
N LYS A 52 0.68 21.54 -9.60
CA LYS A 52 0.17 20.16 -9.64
C LYS A 52 1.15 19.18 -9.03
N CYS A 53 0.63 18.21 -8.29
CA CYS A 53 1.42 17.09 -7.77
C CYS A 53 1.58 16.05 -8.89
N LYS A 54 2.80 15.80 -9.34
CA LYS A 54 3.11 14.91 -10.47
C LYS A 54 3.42 13.48 -10.04
N ALA A 55 4.07 13.33 -8.90
CA ALA A 55 4.42 12.03 -8.35
C ALA A 55 4.55 12.13 -6.83
N VAL A 56 4.20 11.04 -6.16
CA VAL A 56 4.34 10.89 -4.71
C VAL A 56 5.14 9.63 -4.46
N VAL A 57 6.18 9.76 -3.65
CA VAL A 57 6.98 8.64 -3.13
C VAL A 57 6.86 8.69 -1.61
N PHE A 58 6.68 7.53 -0.98
CA PHE A 58 6.61 7.44 0.45
C PHE A 58 7.39 6.24 0.95
N ASP A 59 7.99 6.40 2.12
CA ASP A 59 8.63 5.31 2.83
C ASP A 59 7.56 4.65 3.70
N ASN A 60 7.07 3.51 3.24
CA ASN A 60 6.03 2.79 3.98
C ASN A 60 6.56 2.28 5.33
N VAL A 61 5.64 1.94 6.22
CA VAL A 61 5.97 1.31 7.50
C VAL A 61 6.77 0.01 7.31
N PRO A 62 7.58 -0.40 8.31
CA PRO A 62 8.37 -1.63 8.23
C PRO A 62 7.52 -2.83 7.79
N SER A 63 7.91 -3.44 6.68
CA SER A 63 7.17 -4.53 6.05
C SER A 63 7.96 -5.84 6.19
N PHE A 64 7.28 -6.94 6.51
CA PHE A 64 7.92 -8.22 6.83
C PHE A 64 7.04 -9.42 6.50
N VAL A 65 7.65 -10.60 6.39
CA VAL A 65 6.96 -11.86 6.09
C VAL A 65 6.67 -12.62 7.39
N PHE A 66 5.40 -12.98 7.63
CA PHE A 66 5.03 -13.87 8.74
C PHE A 66 5.33 -15.33 8.42
N THR A 67 4.95 -15.78 7.22
CA THR A 67 5.26 -17.13 6.74
C THR A 67 5.42 -17.17 5.23
N LEU A 68 6.47 -17.85 4.77
CA LEU A 68 6.75 -18.10 3.36
C LEU A 68 5.97 -19.29 2.79
N ARG A 69 5.41 -20.13 3.66
CA ARG A 69 4.65 -21.32 3.26
C ARG A 69 3.63 -21.66 4.34
N SER A 70 2.46 -21.04 4.26
CA SER A 70 1.29 -21.51 5.00
C SER A 70 0.78 -22.80 4.36
N THR A 71 0.51 -23.82 5.18
CA THR A 71 -0.02 -25.11 4.76
C THR A 71 -1.23 -24.92 3.84
N SER A 72 -1.24 -25.63 2.71
CA SER A 72 -2.38 -25.70 1.80
C SER A 72 -3.55 -26.37 2.52
N LEU A 73 -4.73 -25.77 2.45
CA LEU A 73 -5.96 -26.54 2.60
C LEU A 73 -6.18 -27.30 1.29
N ASP A 74 -6.86 -28.45 1.32
CA ASP A 74 -6.99 -29.37 0.17
C ASP A 74 -7.45 -28.72 -1.15
N TRP A 75 -8.12 -27.57 -1.08
CA TRP A 75 -8.64 -26.81 -2.22
C TRP A 75 -8.00 -25.42 -2.41
N ARG A 76 -6.99 -25.04 -1.61
CA ARG A 76 -6.29 -23.75 -1.74
C ARG A 76 -4.78 -23.95 -1.92
N PRO A 77 -4.18 -23.34 -2.95
CA PRO A 77 -2.72 -23.38 -3.11
C PRO A 77 -2.01 -22.75 -1.90
N SER A 78 -0.73 -23.08 -1.75
CA SER A 78 0.13 -22.47 -0.73
C SER A 78 0.12 -20.95 -0.83
N ARG A 79 0.12 -20.28 0.33
CA ARG A 79 0.07 -18.82 0.45
C ARG A 79 1.19 -18.31 1.32
N LYS A 80 1.68 -17.12 0.97
CA LYS A 80 2.62 -16.34 1.79
C LYS A 80 1.81 -15.32 2.58
N ILE A 81 2.07 -15.21 3.88
CA ILE A 81 1.42 -14.20 4.71
C ILE A 81 2.46 -13.15 5.06
N LEU A 82 2.18 -11.89 4.76
CA LEU A 82 3.08 -10.77 5.01
C LEU A 82 2.34 -9.55 5.56
N TYR A 83 3.09 -8.67 6.20
CA TYR A 83 2.67 -7.35 6.63
C TYR A 83 3.31 -6.30 5.73
N GLY A 84 2.49 -5.43 5.15
CA GLY A 84 2.90 -4.26 4.37
C GLY A 84 2.19 -3.00 4.83
N GLY A 85 1.92 -2.85 6.13
CA GLY A 85 0.96 -1.88 6.65
C GLY A 85 -0.47 -2.44 6.76
N MET A 86 -0.76 -3.51 6.04
CA MET A 86 -1.90 -4.42 6.25
C MET A 86 -1.42 -5.86 6.14
N ILE A 87 -2.22 -6.81 6.66
CA ILE A 87 -1.92 -8.24 6.52
C ILE A 87 -2.42 -8.72 5.16
N TYR A 88 -1.51 -9.25 4.34
CA TYR A 88 -1.81 -9.79 3.02
C TYR A 88 -1.54 -11.29 2.95
N GLY A 89 -2.45 -12.02 2.31
CA GLY A 89 -2.23 -13.39 1.86
C GLY A 89 -1.90 -13.40 0.38
N ILE A 90 -0.62 -13.55 0.03
CA ILE A 90 -0.16 -13.62 -1.36
C ILE A 90 -0.24 -15.04 -1.87
N VAL A 91 -0.87 -15.20 -3.03
CA VAL A 91 -1.10 -16.48 -3.70
C VAL A 91 -0.70 -16.36 -5.16
N ASP A 92 -0.16 -17.44 -5.71
CA ASP A 92 0.07 -17.56 -7.16
C ASP A 92 -1.28 -17.67 -7.89
N ALA A 93 -1.55 -16.71 -8.79
CA ALA A 93 -2.80 -16.62 -9.52
C ALA A 93 -3.02 -17.82 -10.46
N THR A 94 -1.96 -18.33 -11.10
CA THR A 94 -2.02 -19.48 -12.00
C THR A 94 -2.34 -20.75 -11.22
N ALA A 95 -1.69 -20.95 -10.08
CA ALA A 95 -1.98 -22.09 -9.21
C ALA A 95 -3.44 -22.05 -8.69
N LEU A 96 -3.92 -20.86 -8.31
CA LEU A 96 -5.28 -20.68 -7.81
C LEU A 96 -6.34 -20.99 -8.88
N LEU A 97 -6.16 -20.49 -10.10
CA LEU A 97 -7.09 -20.68 -11.21
C LEU A 97 -7.05 -22.12 -11.75
N GLY A 98 -5.87 -22.75 -11.81
CA GLY A 98 -5.71 -24.14 -12.24
C GLY A 98 -6.47 -25.12 -11.34
N SER A 99 -6.41 -24.94 -10.03
CA SER A 99 -7.19 -25.74 -9.07
C SER A 99 -8.71 -25.52 -9.18
N PHE A 100 -9.15 -24.32 -9.57
CA PHE A 100 -10.57 -24.00 -9.74
C PHE A 100 -11.16 -24.65 -11.01
N CYS A 101 -10.33 -24.84 -12.03
CA CYS A 101 -10.73 -25.45 -13.29
C CYS A 101 -10.71 -26.98 -13.22
N SER A 102 -9.87 -27.60 -12.38
CA SER A 102 -9.86 -29.06 -12.17
C SER A 102 -10.92 -29.56 -11.18
N SER A 103 -11.61 -28.65 -10.47
CA SER A 103 -12.66 -28.97 -9.51
C SER A 103 -14.09 -28.77 -10.06
N ARG A 104 -14.23 -28.53 -11.37
CA ARG A 104 -15.49 -28.62 -12.13
C ARG A 104 -15.43 -29.83 -13.05
#